data_AF-A0A2V7VPX8-F1
#
_entry.id   AF-A0A2V7VPX8-F1
#
_cell.length_a   1.000
_cell.length_b   1.000
_cell.length_c   1.000
_cell.angle_alpha   90.00
_cell.angle_beta   90.00
_cell.angle_gamma   90.00
#
_symmetry.space_group_name_H-M   'P 1'
#
loop_
_entity.id
_entity.type
_entity.pdbx_description
1 polymer ?
#
loop_
_entity_poly.entity_id
_entity_poly.type
_entity_poly.pdbx_seq_one_letter_code
_entity_poly.pdbx_strand_id
1 'polypeptide(L)' 'MDALLADRWKKILLNLSEVSFMDSAGVGELVAGLRRARKEGASLKLLNANERVHSTLYIAKLLPIFEIYGDEQEAITSFA' A
#
# COMPACT_ATOMS: atom_id res chain seq x y z
N MET A 1 -5.96 -0.78 -9.44
CA MET A 1 -5.24 -2.02 -9.04
C MET A 1 -5.41 -3.11 -10.08
N ASP A 2 -6.65 -3.51 -10.39
CA ASP A 2 -6.91 -4.66 -11.27
C ASP A 2 -6.31 -4.52 -12.68
N ALA A 3 -6.36 -3.31 -13.27
CA ALA A 3 -5.72 -3.04 -14.55
C ALA A 3 -4.19 -3.27 -14.52
N LEU A 4 -3.51 -2.80 -13.46
CA LEU A 4 -2.06 -3.00 -13.32
C LEU A 4 -1.71 -4.49 -13.20
N LEU A 5 -2.53 -5.25 -12.47
CA LEU A 5 -2.33 -6.70 -12.33
C LEU A 5 -2.62 -7.45 -13.63
N ALA A 6 -3.65 -7.04 -14.38
CA ALA A 6 -3.95 -7.57 -15.71
C ALA A 6 -2.79 -7.34 -16.69
N ASP A 7 -2.16 -6.16 -16.61
CA ASP A 7 -0.96 -5.79 -17.36
C ASP A 7 0.33 -6.44 -16.82
N ARG A 8 0.21 -7.41 -15.91
CA ARG A 8 1.31 -8.20 -15.32
C ARG A 8 2.31 -7.40 -14.48
N TRP A 9 1.97 -6.20 -14.00
CA TRP A 9 2.83 -5.46 -13.09
C TRP A 9 3.02 -6.23 -11.78
N LYS A 10 4.28 -6.45 -11.37
CA LYS A 10 4.64 -7.24 -10.16
C LYS A 10 5.14 -6.41 -8.99
N LYS A 11 5.48 -5.14 -9.23
CA LYS A 11 6.03 -4.22 -8.23
C LYS A 11 5.16 -2.97 -8.24
N ILE A 12 4.41 -2.75 -7.17
CA ILE A 12 3.44 -1.65 -7.06
C ILE A 12 3.79 -0.84 -5.82
N LEU A 13 4.17 0.42 -6.04
CA LEU A 13 4.40 1.39 -4.99
C LEU A 13 3.26 2.41 -5.00
N LEU A 14 2.49 2.48 -3.92
CA LEU A 14 1.35 3.38 -3.81
C LEU A 14 1.73 4.61 -2.97
N ASN A 15 1.88 5.76 -3.63
CA ASN A 15 2.19 7.03 -2.98
C ASN A 15 0.92 7.67 -2.39
N LEU A 16 0.94 7.92 -1.08
CA LEU A 16 -0.18 8.45 -0.29
C LEU A 16 0.04 9.91 0.15
N SER A 17 1.03 10.61 -0.41
CA SER A 17 1.35 12.02 -0.08
C SER A 17 0.15 12.96 -0.20
N GLU A 18 -0.69 12.77 -1.22
CA GLU A 18 -1.89 13.57 -1.47
C GLU A 18 -3.14 13.07 -0.69
N VAL A 19 -3.02 12.01 0.09
CA VAL A 19 -4.14 11.42 0.84
C VAL A 19 -4.25 12.08 2.21
N SER A 20 -5.18 13.02 2.35
CA SER A 20 -5.41 13.76 3.60
C SER A 20 -6.22 12.98 4.65
N PHE A 21 -6.99 11.97 4.24
CA PHE A 21 -7.83 11.16 5.12
C PHE A 21 -8.15 9.79 4.53
N MET A 22 -8.33 8.79 5.41
CA MET A 22 -8.77 7.45 5.05
C MET A 22 -9.76 6.93 6.10
N ASP A 23 -10.91 6.44 5.63
CA ASP A 23 -11.96 5.82 6.43
C ASP A 23 -11.91 4.29 6.37
N SER A 24 -12.95 3.63 6.88
CA SER A 24 -13.06 2.16 6.85
C SER A 24 -13.11 1.59 5.43
N ALA A 25 -13.73 2.30 4.48
CA ALA A 25 -13.82 1.85 3.09
C ALA A 25 -12.44 1.92 2.41
N GLY A 26 -11.71 3.03 2.59
CA GLY A 26 -10.34 3.17 2.07
C GLY A 26 -9.38 2.12 2.63
N VAL A 27 -9.48 1.83 3.93
CA VAL A 27 -8.72 0.74 4.56
C VAL A 27 -9.09 -0.63 3.98
N GLY A 28 -10.39 -0.90 3.82
CA GLY A 28 -10.87 -2.15 3.22
C GLY A 28 -10.33 -2.36 1.81
N GLU A 29 -10.30 -1.29 1.01
CA GLU A 29 -9.77 -1.32 -0.35
C GLU A 29 -8.26 -1.56 -0.40
N LEU A 30 -7.47 -0.94 0.50
CA LEU A 30 -6.04 -1.22 0.63
C LEU A 30 -5.77 -2.69 0.96
N VAL A 31 -6.53 -3.27 1.89
CA VAL A 31 -6.41 -4.69 2.27
C VAL A 31 -6.79 -5.59 1.09
N ALA A 32 -7.88 -5.27 0.39
CA ALA A 32 -8.31 -6.02 -0.78
C ALA A 32 -7.26 -5.93 -1.92
N GLY A 33 -6.68 -4.75 -2.13
CA GLY A 33 -5.60 -4.53 -3.09
C GLY A 33 -4.35 -5.34 -2.76
N LEU A 34 -3.91 -5.34 -1.50
CA LEU A 34 -2.77 -6.13 -1.03
C LEU A 34 -3.01 -7.63 -1.22
N ARG A 35 -4.21 -8.13 -0.90
CA ARG A 35 -4.59 -9.54 -1.12
C ARG A 35 -4.57 -9.91 -2.60
N ARG A 36 -5.11 -9.06 -3.48
CA ARG A 36 -5.09 -9.26 -4.93
C ARG A 36 -3.67 -9.29 -5.48
N ALA A 37 -2.84 -8.32 -5.10
CA ALA A 37 -1.43 -8.28 -5.49
C ALA A 37 -0.71 -9.57 -5.10
N ARG A 38 -0.82 -9.99 -3.82
CA ARG A 38 -0.21 -11.24 -3.33
C ARG A 38 -0.71 -12.47 -4.08
N LYS A 39 -2.00 -12.56 -4.37
CA LYS A 39 -2.60 -13.68 -5.14
C LYS A 39 -1.98 -13.80 -6.53
N GLU A 40 -1.70 -12.67 -7.17
CA GLU A 40 -1.08 -12.60 -8.50
C GLU A 40 0.46 -12.62 -8.45
N GLY A 41 1.07 -12.87 -7.28
CA GLY A 41 2.53 -12.87 -7.11
C GLY A 41 3.17 -11.50 -7.29
N ALA A 42 2.42 -10.42 -7.05
CA ALA A 42 2.88 -9.04 -7.05
C ALA A 42 3.07 -8.53 -5.61
N SER A 43 4.01 -7.61 -5.43
CA SER A 43 4.25 -6.89 -4.18
C SER A 43 3.61 -5.51 -4.22
N LEU A 44 2.88 -5.17 -3.16
CA LEU A 44 2.30 -3.84 -2.93
C LEU A 44 2.94 -3.22 -1.69
N LYS A 45 3.56 -2.05 -1.86
CA LYS A 45 4.18 -1.26 -0.79
C LYS A 45 3.58 0.14 -0.77
N LEU A 46 3.56 0.79 0.39
CA LEU A 46 3.01 2.13 0.58
C LEU A 46 4.15 3.14 0.74
N LEU A 47 3.98 4.33 0.17
CA LEU A 47 4.92 5.44 0.27
C LEU A 47 4.18 6.67 0.82
N ASN A 48 4.85 7.48 1.64
CA ASN A 48 4.34 8.76 2.15
C ASN A 48 3.00 8.66 2.88
N ALA A 49 2.78 7.62 3.68
CA ALA A 49 1.62 7.54 4.56
C ALA A 49 1.76 8.58 5.70
N ASN A 50 0.97 9.65 5.66
CA ASN A 50 0.99 10.66 6.72
C ASN A 50 0.51 10.10 8.07
N GLU A 51 0.72 10.86 9.16
CA GLU A 51 0.36 10.44 10.52
C GLU A 51 -1.09 10.01 10.68
N ARG A 52 -2.01 10.65 9.93
CA ARG A 52 -3.44 10.36 10.01
C ARG A 52 -3.76 9.01 9.38
N VAL A 53 -3.23 8.74 8.19
CA VAL A 53 -3.34 7.44 7.53
C VAL A 53 -2.67 6.36 8.37
N HIS A 54 -1.48 6.64 8.92
CA HIS A 54 -0.76 5.72 9.79
C HIS A 54 -1.57 5.38 11.06
N SER A 55 -2.19 6.38 11.68
CA SER A 55 -3.07 6.19 12.85
C SER A 55 -4.29 5.34 12.52
N THR A 56 -4.92 5.55 11.37
CA THR A 56 -6.04 4.72 10.89
C THR A 56 -5.59 3.26 10.72
N LEU A 57 -4.45 3.02 10.08
CA LEU A 57 -3.90 1.66 9.89
C LEU A 57 -3.49 1.01 11.22
N TYR A 58 -3.00 1.79 12.19
CA TYR A 58 -2.65 1.32 13.54
C TYR A 58 -3.90 0.83 14.27
N ILE A 59 -4.96 1.63 14.31
CA ILE A 59 -6.23 1.28 14.96
C ILE A 59 -6.84 0.04 14.32
N ALA A 60 -6.76 -0.05 12.98
CA ALA A 60 -7.22 -1.22 12.23
C ALA A 60 -6.33 -2.47 12.43
N LYS A 61 -5.20 -2.37 13.14
CA LYS A 61 -4.19 -3.42 13.33
C LYS A 61 -3.58 -3.94 12.03
N LEU A 62 -3.46 -3.06 11.03
CA LEU A 62 -2.97 -3.41 9.70
C LEU A 62 -1.55 -2.95 9.42
N LEU A 63 -0.96 -2.09 10.27
CA LEU A 63 0.43 -1.68 10.07
C LEU A 63 1.41 -2.85 9.86
N PRO A 64 1.35 -3.96 10.62
CA PRO A 64 2.31 -5.06 10.44
C PRO A 64 2.20 -5.80 9.11
N ILE A 65 1.09 -5.65 8.37
CA ILE A 65 0.88 -6.35 7.09
C ILE A 65 1.28 -5.51 5.88
N PHE A 66 1.52 -4.21 6.07
CA PHE A 66 1.96 -3.29 5.03
C PHE A 66 3.44 -2.97 5.21
N GLU A 67 4.18 -2.98 4.10
CA GLU A 67 5.49 -2.35 4.04
C GLU A 67 5.28 -0.88 3.68
N ILE A 68 5.68 0.03 4.58
CA ILE A 68 5.43 1.47 4.48
C ILE A 68 6.78 2.20 4.54
N TYR A 69 6.99 3.12 3.61
CA TYR A 69 8.22 3.87 3.48
C TYR A 69 7.95 5.38 3.47
N GLY A 70 8.91 6.15 3.95
CA GLY A 70 8.93 7.61 3.84
C GLY A 70 9.78 8.11 2.68
N ASP A 71 10.70 7.28 2.17
CA ASP A 71 11.58 7.61 1.05
C ASP A 71 11.30 6.71 -0.16
N GLU A 72 11.26 7.32 -1.33
CA GLU A 72 10.95 6.61 -2.58
C GLU A 72 12.09 5.68 -3.01
N GLN A 73 13.35 6.07 -2.80
CA GLN A 73 14.49 5.24 -3.19
C GLN A 73 14.60 4.00 -2.31
N GLU A 74 14.37 4.15 -1.00
CA GLU A 74 14.27 3.03 -0.06
C GLU A 74 13.16 2.05 -0.49
N ALA A 75 11.98 2.59 -0.80
CA ALA A 75 10.86 1.79 -1.25
C ALA A 75 11.16 1.04 -2.56
N ILE A 76 11.78 1.70 -3.55
CA ILE A 76 12.17 1.07 -4.82
C ILE A 76 13.20 -0.05 -4.58
N THR A 77 14.21 0.22 -3.74
CA THR A 77 15.27 -0.74 -3.41
C THR A 77 14.71 -1.98 -2.71
N SER A 78 13.67 -1.81 -1.90
CA SER A 78 13.03 -2.90 -1.18
C SER A 78 12.29 -3.93 -2.07
N PHE A 79 12.12 -3.66 -3.37
CA PHE A 79 11.59 -4.64 -4.33
C PHE A 79 12.67 -5.55 -4.95
N ALA A 80 13.94 -5.36 -4.59
CA ALA A 80 15.05 -6.17 -5.07
C ALA A 80 14.94 -7.63 -4.58
#